data_AF-A0A520Q7Y3-F1
#
_entry.id   AF-A0A520Q7Y3-F1
#
_cell.length_a   1.000
_cell.length_b   1.000
_cell.length_c   1.000
_cell.angle_alpha   90.00
_cell.angle_beta   90.00
_cell.angle_gamma   90.00
#
_symmetry.space_group_name_H-M   'P 1'
#
loop_
_entity.id
_entity.type
_entity.pdbx_description
1 polymer ?
#
loop_
_entity_poly.entity_id
_entity_poly.type
_entity_poly.pdbx_seq_one_letter_code
_entity_poly.pdbx_strand_id
1 'polypeptide(L)' 'MDGNGRWAQKQGFLRTLGHREGSEAVRRTVRSARRLGVDALTLYAFSEQNWDRPRFEVDALMTL' A
#
# COMPACT_ATOMS: atom_id res chain seq x y z
N MET A 1 -3.94 1.97 -0.59
CA MET A 1 -3.63 3.38 -0.94
C MET A 1 -3.05 3.41 -2.35
N ASP A 2 -3.34 4.45 -3.13
CA ASP A 2 -2.90 4.59 -4.52
C ASP A 2 -1.50 5.24 -4.63
N GLY A 3 -0.79 4.99 -5.72
CA GLY A 3 0.46 5.65 -6.07
C GLY A 3 1.74 4.88 -5.74
N ASN A 4 1.67 3.85 -4.89
CA ASN A 4 2.83 3.05 -4.44
C ASN A 4 3.77 2.62 -5.59
N GLY A 5 3.21 1.97 -6.62
CA GLY A 5 4.00 1.51 -7.76
C GLY A 5 4.57 2.64 -8.61
N ARG A 6 3.85 3.76 -8.77
CA ARG A 6 4.34 4.96 -9.48
C ARG A 6 5.47 5.64 -8.71
N TRP A 7 5.35 5.70 -7.38
CA TRP A 7 6.39 6.24 -6.51
C TRP A 7 7.69 5.43 -6.63
N ALA A 8 7.60 4.10 -6.57
CA ALA A 8 8.78 3.24 -6.74
C ALA A 8 9.43 3.40 -8.12
N GLN A 9 8.62 3.41 -9.19
CA GLN A 9 9.13 3.58 -10.56
C GLN A 9 9.85 4.92 -10.76
N LYS A 10 9.33 6.03 -10.20
CA LYS A 10 9.99 7.34 -10.26
C LYS A 10 11.37 7.36 -9.61
N GLN A 11 11.65 6.42 -8.72
CA GLN A 11 12.92 6.27 -8.00
C GLN A 11 13.80 5.15 -8.60
N GLY A 12 13.38 4.52 -9.71
CA GLY A 12 14.09 3.40 -10.31
C GLY A 12 13.95 2.06 -9.57
N PHE A 13 13.00 1.95 -8.64
CA PHE A 13 12.78 0.75 -7.84
C PHE A 13 11.68 -0.15 -8.40
N LEU A 14 11.72 -1.42 -7.98
CA LEU A 14 10.62 -2.36 -8.19
C LEU A 14 9.36 -1.89 -7.46
N ARG A 15 8.19 -2.14 -8.08
CA ARG A 15 6.89 -1.73 -7.55
C ARG A 15 6.59 -2.29 -6.15
N THR A 16 7.11 -3.47 -5.84
CA THR A 16 7.00 -4.13 -4.53
C THR A 16 7.59 -3.29 -3.40
N LEU A 17 8.68 -2.56 -3.65
CA LEU A 17 9.25 -1.64 -2.67
C LEU A 17 8.28 -0.50 -2.35
N GLY A 18 7.62 0.04 -3.37
CA GLY A 18 6.58 1.05 -3.18
C GLY A 18 5.41 0.55 -2.34
N HIS A 19 5.03 -0.72 -2.47
CA HIS A 19 3.98 -1.32 -1.63
C HIS A 19 4.43 -1.47 -0.17
N ARG A 20 5.70 -1.83 0.06
CA ARG A 20 6.29 -1.88 1.41
C ARG A 20 6.30 -0.50 2.07
N GLU A 21 6.73 0.54 1.34
CA GLU A 21 6.67 1.93 1.82
C GLU A 21 5.23 2.40 2.06
N GLY A 22 4.30 1.98 1.19
CA GLY A 22 2.87 2.19 1.39
C GLY A 22 2.36 1.57 2.70
N SER A 23 2.83 0.37 3.07
CA SER A 23 2.50 -0.29 4.33
C SER A 23 3.00 0.52 5.55
N GLU A 24 4.22 1.03 5.51
CA GLU A 24 4.74 1.92 6.55
C GLU A 24 3.95 3.25 6.66
N ALA A 25 3.57 3.82 5.52
CA ALA A 25 2.70 5.00 5.50
C ALA A 25 1.33 4.70 6.13
N VAL A 26 0.71 3.54 5.85
CA VAL A 26 -0.51 3.11 6.54
C VAL A 26 -0.29 3.01 8.05
N ARG A 27 0.79 2.35 8.50
CA ARG A 27 1.10 2.21 9.94
C ARG A 27 1.20 3.58 10.62
N ARG A 28 1.86 4.55 9.98
CA ARG A 28 1.93 5.93 10.48
C ARG A 28 0.55 6.58 10.56
N THR A 29 -0.25 6.47 9.50
CA THR A 29 -1.61 7.04 9.44
C THR A 29 -2.52 6.46 10.51
N VAL A 30 -2.54 5.13 10.70
CA VAL A 30 -3.35 4.47 11.74
C VAL A 30 -2.94 4.95 13.14
N ARG A 31 -1.63 5.07 13.41
CA ARG A 31 -1.14 5.61 14.69
C ARG A 31 -1.59 7.05 14.92
N SER A 32 -1.55 7.88 13.87
CA SER A 32 -2.02 9.27 13.95
C SER A 32 -3.53 9.35 14.16
N ALA A 33 -4.32 8.57 13.42
CA ALA A 33 -5.77 8.51 13.56
C ALA A 33 -6.17 8.18 15.01
N ARG A 34 -5.51 7.18 15.62
CA ARG A 34 -5.70 6.86 17.05
C ARG A 34 -5.36 8.02 17.97
N ARG A 35 -4.23 8.72 17.76
CA ARG A 35 -3.83 9.87 18.59
C ARG A 35 -4.80 11.05 18.49
N LEU A 36 -5.44 11.21 17.33
CA LEU A 36 -6.40 12.27 17.06
C LEU A 36 -7.83 11.94 17.51
N GLY A 37 -8.09 10.72 18.02
CA GLY A 37 -9.43 10.29 18.42
C GLY A 37 -10.35 10.01 17.24
N VAL A 38 -9.82 9.58 16.10
CA VAL A 38 -10.63 9.14 14.96
C VAL A 38 -11.22 7.76 15.27
N ASP A 39 -12.54 7.69 15.42
CA ASP A 39 -13.25 6.47 15.83
C ASP A 39 -13.25 5.37 14.76
N ALA A 40 -13.23 5.74 13.49
CA ALA A 40 -13.23 4.79 12.38
C ALA A 40 -12.36 5.28 11.20
N LEU A 41 -11.57 4.36 10.65
CA LEU A 41 -10.74 4.57 9.47
C LEU A 41 -10.86 3.36 8.53
N THR A 42 -11.38 3.59 7.32
CA THR A 42 -11.47 2.56 6.28
C THR A 42 -10.36 2.74 5.26
N LEU A 43 -9.62 1.67 4.97
CA LEU A 43 -8.50 1.69 4.04
C LEU A 43 -8.74 0.74 2.88
N TYR A 44 -8.56 1.23 1.65
CA TYR A 44 -8.64 0.38 0.48
C TYR A 44 -7.27 -0.22 0.16
N ALA A 45 -7.10 -1.50 0.50
CA ALA A 45 -5.84 -2.22 0.39
C ALA A 45 -5.68 -2.95 -0.95
N PHE A 46 -6.74 -3.62 -1.42
CA PHE A 46 -6.73 -4.44 -2.64
C PHE A 46 -8.11 -4.45 -3.28
N SER A 47 -8.18 -4.37 -4.61
CA SER A 47 -9.41 -4.42 -5.42
C SER A 47 -9.44 -5.61 -6.36
N GLU A 48 -10.61 -5.93 -6.93
CA GLU A 48 -10.73 -6.98 -7.96
C GLU A 48 -9.82 -6.71 -9.17
N GLN A 49 -9.70 -5.46 -9.61
CA GLN A 49 -8.82 -5.06 -10.71
C GLN A 49 -7.32 -5.22 -10.38
N ASN A 50 -6.96 -5.46 -9.11
CA ASN A 50 -5.57 -5.74 -8.76
C ASN A 50 -5.14 -7.16 -9.12
N TRP A 51 -6.09 -8.06 -9.40
CA TRP A 51 -5.81 -9.39 -9.94
C TRP A 51 -5.26 -9.34 -11.37
N ASP A 52 -5.56 -8.30 -12.14
CA ASP A 52 -5.05 -8.10 -13.51
C ASP A 52 -3.58 -7.68 -13.56
N ARG A 53 -2.93 -7.49 -12.40
CA ARG A 53 -1.51 -7.14 -12.31
C ARG A 53 -0.62 -8.36 -12.55
N PRO A 54 0.67 -8.16 -12.88
CA PRO A 54 1.62 -9.27 -13.03
C PRO A 54 1.63 -10.18 -11.80
N ARG A 55 1.65 -11.50 -12.02
CA ARG A 55 1.48 -12.50 -10.96
C ARG A 55 2.45 -12.32 -9.79
N PHE A 56 3.72 -12.02 -10.07
CA PHE A 56 4.73 -11.77 -9.04
C PHE A 56 4.40 -10.56 -8.14
N GLU A 57 3.74 -9.52 -8.68
CA GLU A 57 3.32 -8.36 -7.89
C GLU A 57 2.14 -8.73 -7.01
N VAL A 58 1.20 -9.52 -7.53
CA VAL A 58 0.05 -10.02 -6.76
C VAL A 58 0.53 -10.93 -5.62
N ASP A 59 1.41 -11.89 -5.90
CA ASP A 59 1.94 -12.80 -4.89
C ASP A 59 2.67 -12.01 -3.78
N ALA A 60 3.48 -11.00 -4.15
CA ALA A 60 4.14 -10.14 -3.18
C ALA A 60 3.16 -9.32 -2.32
N LEU A 61 2.04 -8.85 -2.90
CA LEU A 61 0.98 -8.14 -2.16
C LEU A 61 0.27 -9.04 -1.14
N MET A 62 0.15 -10.34 -1.39
CA MET A 62 -0.49 -11.29 -0.48
C MET A 62 0.40 -11.71 0.70
N THR A 63 1.70 -11.48 0.60
CA THR A 63 2.70 -11.81 1.64
C THR A 63 3.12 -10.63 2.52
N LEU A 64 2.50 -9.45 2.33
CA LEU A 64 2.94 -8.15 2.88
C LEU A 64 2.38 -7.84 4.28
#